data_AF-A0A0D9ZDB4-F1
#
_entry.id   AF-A0A0D9ZDB4-F1
#
_cell.length_a   1.000
_cell.length_b   1.000
_cell.length_c   1.000
_cell.angle_alpha   90.00
_cell.angle_beta   90.00
_cell.angle_gamma   90.00
#
_symmetry.space_group_name_H-M   'P 1'
#
loop_
_entity.id
_entity.type
_entity.pdbx_description
1 polymer ?
#
loop_
_entity_poly.entity_id
_entity_poly.type
_entity_poly.pdbx_seq_one_letter_code
_entity_poly.pdbx_strand_id
1 'polypeptide(L)'
;MAWPASRCVLMDPGVPDYVFSIDQTEQGWASIDLKKKRYQGCGRYGPLLAESVKLYARLAEEHPALSRLAVCADKNIIRDIVAEELKKKQAFKVADLPIRAIEFDNVDEISGVTARVEVADKNLMVLSLSFVFTSSKLKHYLLYDAIHASMSMIPIPNWCCDIYLPSNPLPVRYGDEHALVLFAKDYPYKRGGRSTCIDLLYLWTSLLPPPPPREKMYPNPSGEPWHTRKPRFPKETPASFCHHVKFTSSSHAFWADLTKGVLCCRIKDLMDSFFVHFDFIELPPGCKSDALDDSDTGPAEMFRTMGCGTGDLIKFVSISFDDSVPEDDKTVTEWTLDMDTLQWTKGEELRFGTLWELDDFKKDGLPETEPVYPC
;
A
#
# COMPACT_ATOMS: atom_id res chain seq x y z
N MET A 1 2.37 19.80 -27.99
CA MET A 1 3.09 20.54 -26.94
C MET A 1 3.66 19.51 -25.98
N ALA A 2 4.98 19.51 -25.78
CA ALA A 2 5.69 18.50 -25.03
C ALA A 2 5.40 18.63 -23.52
N TRP A 3 5.05 17.51 -22.89
CA TRP A 3 4.72 17.41 -21.47
C TRP A 3 6.01 17.44 -20.65
N PRO A 4 6.11 18.20 -19.53
CA PRO A 4 7.21 18.07 -18.61
C PRO A 4 7.02 16.84 -17.71
N ALA A 5 8.15 16.32 -17.25
CA ALA A 5 8.32 15.11 -16.47
C ALA A 5 7.45 15.03 -15.20
N SER A 6 6.96 13.80 -14.94
CA SER A 6 6.55 13.21 -13.67
C SER A 6 6.18 14.16 -12.53
N ARG A 7 4.88 14.45 -12.37
CA ARG A 7 4.33 15.07 -11.16
C ARG A 7 3.54 14.03 -10.38
N CYS A 8 4.04 13.61 -9.21
CA CYS A 8 3.34 12.73 -8.28
C CYS A 8 2.12 13.47 -7.71
N VAL A 9 0.95 12.85 -7.80
CA VAL A 9 -0.26 13.30 -7.11
C VAL A 9 -0.22 12.71 -5.70
N LEU A 10 0.01 13.53 -4.68
CA LEU A 10 -0.20 13.14 -3.29
C LEU A 10 -1.71 13.06 -3.05
N MET A 11 -2.21 11.88 -2.68
CA MET A 11 -3.59 11.69 -2.25
C MET A 11 -3.62 11.44 -0.75
N ASP A 12 -4.56 12.07 -0.05
CA ASP A 12 -4.79 11.91 1.38
C ASP A 12 -5.23 10.46 1.68
N PRO A 13 -4.44 9.68 2.46
CA PRO A 13 -4.75 8.30 2.82
C PRO A 13 -5.88 8.15 3.84
N GLY A 14 -6.35 9.25 4.46
CA GLY A 14 -7.36 9.29 5.52
C GLY A 14 -8.82 9.37 5.06
N VAL A 15 -9.10 9.54 3.76
CA VAL A 15 -10.48 9.63 3.24
C VAL A 15 -11.03 8.21 3.01
N PRO A 16 -12.03 7.75 3.77
CA PRO A 16 -12.47 6.34 3.76
C PRO A 16 -13.19 5.92 2.48
N ASP A 17 -13.77 6.88 1.76
CA ASP A 17 -14.64 6.62 0.62
C ASP A 17 -14.40 7.67 -0.48
N TYR A 18 -13.44 7.41 -1.35
CA TYR A 18 -13.48 8.04 -2.66
C TYR A 18 -14.57 7.35 -3.48
N VAL A 19 -15.80 7.86 -3.42
CA VAL A 19 -16.85 7.47 -4.38
C VAL A 19 -16.43 8.00 -5.75
N PHE A 20 -15.77 7.15 -6.54
CA PHE A 20 -15.28 7.49 -7.88
C PHE A 20 -16.38 7.39 -8.96
N SER A 21 -17.60 7.80 -8.66
CA SER A 21 -18.58 8.11 -9.72
C SER A 21 -18.37 9.55 -10.16
N ILE A 22 -17.52 9.76 -11.17
CA ILE A 22 -17.36 11.08 -11.79
C ILE A 22 -18.57 11.34 -12.69
N ASP A 23 -19.14 12.55 -12.61
CA ASP A 23 -19.86 13.10 -13.75
C ASP A 23 -18.82 13.48 -14.81
N GLN A 24 -18.74 12.67 -15.88
CA GLN A 24 -17.77 12.84 -16.98
C GLN A 24 -17.87 14.22 -17.67
N THR A 25 -18.89 15.01 -17.35
CA THR A 25 -19.11 16.37 -17.88
C THR A 25 -18.49 17.48 -17.03
N GLU A 26 -17.98 17.19 -15.83
CA GLU A 26 -17.27 18.18 -15.01
C GLU A 26 -15.96 18.61 -15.69
N GLN A 27 -15.75 19.93 -15.82
CA GLN A 27 -14.55 20.49 -16.43
C GLN A 27 -13.28 20.14 -15.62
N GLY A 28 -12.17 19.89 -16.34
CA GLY A 28 -10.84 19.73 -15.77
C GLY A 28 -10.35 18.29 -15.54
N TRP A 29 -11.21 17.28 -15.76
CA TRP A 29 -10.77 15.88 -15.73
C TRP A 29 -10.08 15.48 -17.04
N ALA A 30 -8.89 14.89 -16.93
CA ALA A 30 -8.16 14.30 -18.05
C ALA A 30 -8.07 12.78 -17.87
N SER A 31 -8.30 12.02 -18.94
CA SER A 31 -8.02 10.58 -18.93
C SER A 31 -6.52 10.34 -18.85
N ILE A 32 -6.12 9.40 -18.02
CA ILE A 32 -4.74 8.91 -17.99
C ILE A 32 -4.58 7.93 -19.15
N ASP A 33 -3.84 8.35 -20.17
CA ASP A 33 -3.59 7.52 -21.35
C ASP A 33 -2.68 6.34 -21.01
N LEU A 34 -3.24 5.14 -21.10
CA LEU A 34 -2.51 3.90 -20.86
C LEU A 34 -2.02 3.31 -22.19
N LYS A 35 -0.71 3.08 -22.29
CA LYS A 35 -0.09 2.40 -23.44
C LYS A 35 -0.25 0.90 -23.38
N LYS A 36 -0.34 0.33 -22.18
CA LYS A 36 -0.39 -1.13 -21.99
C LYS A 36 -1.24 -1.48 -20.78
N LYS A 37 -2.21 -2.37 -20.97
CA LYS A 37 -2.98 -3.01 -19.91
C LYS A 37 -2.59 -4.48 -19.79
N ARG A 38 -2.41 -4.96 -18.57
CA ARG A 38 -2.11 -6.35 -18.22
C ARG A 38 -3.08 -6.81 -17.15
N TYR A 39 -3.35 -8.11 -17.13
CA TYR A 39 -4.15 -8.75 -16.10
C TYR A 39 -3.60 -10.16 -15.87
N GLN A 40 -3.62 -10.63 -14.63
CA GLN A 40 -3.12 -11.97 -14.30
C GLN A 40 -3.95 -12.57 -13.18
N GLY A 41 -4.44 -13.81 -13.37
CA GLY A 41 -5.18 -14.55 -12.33
C GLY A 41 -6.55 -13.97 -11.96
N CYS A 42 -7.07 -12.96 -12.66
CA CYS A 42 -8.36 -12.32 -12.38
C CYS A 42 -9.59 -13.14 -12.89
N GLY A 43 -9.45 -14.46 -13.03
CA GLY A 43 -10.50 -15.35 -13.51
C GLY A 43 -11.00 -15.06 -14.93
N ARG A 44 -12.18 -15.61 -15.28
CA ARG A 44 -12.71 -15.58 -16.65
C ARG A 44 -13.04 -14.18 -17.16
N TYR A 45 -13.43 -13.27 -16.26
CA TYR A 45 -13.80 -11.89 -16.59
C TYR A 45 -12.69 -10.89 -16.38
N GLY A 46 -11.55 -11.32 -15.83
CA GLY A 46 -10.36 -10.51 -15.63
C GLY A 46 -9.98 -9.59 -16.80
N PRO A 47 -9.87 -10.11 -18.04
CA PRO A 47 -9.58 -9.27 -19.21
C PRO A 47 -10.59 -8.15 -19.40
N LEU A 48 -11.89 -8.48 -19.37
CA LEU A 48 -12.97 -7.52 -19.62
C LEU A 48 -13.06 -6.48 -18.49
N LEU A 49 -12.84 -6.88 -17.24
CA LEU A 49 -12.77 -5.97 -16.10
C LEU A 49 -11.58 -5.02 -16.19
N ALA A 50 -10.40 -5.50 -16.59
CA ALA A 50 -9.22 -4.64 -16.78
C ALA A 50 -9.42 -3.63 -17.92
N GLU A 51 -10.11 -4.05 -18.99
CA GLU A 51 -10.44 -3.17 -20.11
C GLU A 51 -11.49 -2.13 -19.75
N SER A 52 -12.47 -2.49 -18.91
CA SER A 52 -13.52 -1.56 -18.49
C SER A 52 -12.98 -0.43 -17.60
N VAL A 53 -11.92 -0.67 -16.84
CA VAL A 53 -11.35 0.32 -15.92
C VAL A 53 -10.62 1.44 -16.68
N LYS A 54 -10.92 2.68 -16.30
CA LYS A 54 -10.27 3.91 -16.77
C LYS A 54 -9.88 4.77 -15.58
N LEU A 55 -8.70 5.38 -15.67
CA LEU A 55 -8.19 6.32 -14.67
C LEU A 55 -8.31 7.75 -15.21
N TYR A 56 -8.72 8.66 -14.33
CA TYR A 56 -8.83 10.07 -14.61
C TYR A 56 -8.08 10.85 -13.54
N ALA A 57 -7.48 11.97 -13.92
CA ALA A 57 -6.86 12.89 -12.99
C ALA A 57 -7.32 14.31 -13.26
N ARG A 58 -7.53 15.08 -12.19
CA ARG A 58 -7.71 16.52 -12.23
C ARG A 58 -6.58 17.13 -11.42
N LEU A 59 -5.64 17.76 -12.09
CA LEU A 59 -4.49 18.39 -11.44
C LEU A 59 -4.86 19.82 -11.05
N ALA A 60 -4.58 20.18 -9.80
CA ALA A 60 -4.72 21.56 -9.36
C ALA A 60 -3.45 22.35 -9.72
N GLU A 61 -3.62 23.52 -10.33
CA GLU A 61 -2.50 24.38 -10.75
C GLU A 61 -1.85 25.11 -9.56
N GLU A 62 -2.66 25.51 -8.57
CA GLU A 62 -2.21 26.32 -7.44
C GLU A 62 -1.58 25.47 -6.33
N HIS A 63 -2.21 24.36 -5.96
CA HIS A 63 -1.74 23.48 -4.89
C HIS A 63 -1.82 22.00 -5.30
N PRO A 64 -0.69 21.31 -5.51
CA PRO A 64 -0.66 19.92 -5.95
C PRO A 64 -1.47 18.96 -5.07
N ALA A 65 -1.59 19.24 -3.76
CA ALA A 65 -2.39 18.48 -2.80
C ALA A 65 -3.90 18.51 -3.08
N LEU A 66 -4.38 19.49 -3.87
CA LEU A 66 -5.78 19.58 -4.30
C LEU A 66 -6.06 18.76 -5.57
N SER A 67 -5.03 18.10 -6.12
CA SER A 67 -5.19 17.20 -7.26
C SER A 67 -6.05 16.01 -6.88
N ARG A 68 -6.88 15.55 -7.82
CA ARG A 68 -7.81 14.44 -7.60
C ARG A 68 -7.56 13.34 -8.61
N LEU A 69 -7.60 12.10 -8.16
CA LEU A 69 -7.68 10.92 -9.02
C LEU A 69 -9.14 10.47 -9.06
N ALA A 70 -9.51 9.77 -10.12
CA ALA A 70 -10.73 8.99 -10.12
C ALA A 70 -10.65 7.76 -11.02
N VAL A 71 -11.48 6.77 -10.70
CA VAL A 71 -11.55 5.47 -11.36
C VAL A 71 -12.96 5.23 -11.86
N CYS A 72 -13.14 4.92 -13.14
CA CYS A 72 -14.44 4.57 -13.69
C CYS A 72 -14.39 3.21 -14.38
N ALA A 73 -15.53 2.54 -14.46
CA ALA A 73 -15.71 1.30 -15.23
C ALA A 73 -16.67 1.52 -16.41
N ASP A 74 -16.38 0.91 -17.55
CA ASP A 74 -17.26 0.93 -18.71
C ASP A 74 -18.58 0.19 -18.44
N LYS A 75 -19.68 0.95 -18.37
CA LYS A 75 -21.01 0.44 -18.04
C LYS A 75 -21.49 -0.65 -18.99
N ASN A 76 -21.12 -0.59 -20.27
CA ASN A 76 -21.58 -1.57 -21.26
C ASN A 76 -20.89 -2.91 -21.05
N ILE A 77 -19.57 -2.91 -20.82
CA ILE A 77 -18.81 -4.13 -20.53
C ILE A 77 -19.33 -4.79 -19.25
N ILE A 78 -19.58 -4.00 -18.20
CA ILE A 78 -20.15 -4.53 -16.95
C ILE A 78 -21.53 -5.16 -17.17
N ARG A 79 -22.40 -4.50 -17.96
CA ARG A 79 -23.73 -5.02 -18.30
C ARG A 79 -23.65 -6.38 -19.00
N ASP A 80 -22.74 -6.53 -19.96
CA ASP A 80 -22.58 -7.77 -20.71
C ASP A 80 -22.12 -8.93 -19.81
N ILE A 81 -21.16 -8.66 -18.91
CA ILE A 81 -20.69 -9.63 -17.90
C ILE A 81 -21.84 -10.09 -17.01
N VAL A 82 -22.61 -9.14 -16.47
CA VAL A 82 -23.72 -9.42 -15.54
C VAL A 82 -24.83 -10.19 -16.26
N ALA A 83 -25.20 -9.78 -17.47
CA ALA A 83 -26.24 -10.45 -18.26
C ALA A 83 -25.87 -11.90 -18.59
N GLU A 84 -24.60 -12.17 -18.90
CA GLU A 84 -24.12 -13.54 -19.17
C GLU A 84 -24.20 -14.43 -17.91
N GLU A 85 -23.83 -13.90 -16.74
CA GLU A 85 -23.89 -14.66 -15.49
C GLU A 85 -25.32 -14.90 -15.00
N LEU A 86 -26.23 -13.94 -15.21
CA LEU A 86 -27.65 -14.14 -14.91
C LEU A 86 -28.27 -15.25 -15.76
N LYS A 87 -27.94 -15.31 -17.06
CA LYS A 87 -28.35 -16.42 -17.93
C LYS A 87 -27.85 -17.78 -17.42
N LYS A 88 -26.60 -17.83 -16.95
CA LYS A 88 -26.01 -19.05 -16.36
C LYS A 88 -26.67 -19.43 -15.03
N LYS A 89 -26.99 -18.48 -14.15
CA LYS A 89 -27.75 -18.73 -12.91
C LYS A 89 -29.09 -19.38 -13.20
N GLN A 90 -29.84 -18.84 -14.16
CA GLN A 90 -31.15 -19.35 -14.56
C GLN A 90 -31.06 -20.77 -15.15
N ALA A 91 -30.00 -21.07 -15.91
CA ALA A 91 -29.80 -22.37 -16.53
C ALA A 91 -29.35 -23.47 -15.55
N PHE A 92 -28.52 -23.15 -14.55
CA PHE A 92 -27.82 -24.18 -13.76
C PHE A 92 -28.19 -24.26 -12.27
N LYS A 93 -29.03 -23.36 -11.71
CA LYS A 93 -29.38 -23.31 -10.26
C LYS A 93 -28.15 -23.45 -9.33
N VAL A 94 -27.00 -22.90 -9.72
CA VAL A 94 -25.75 -23.00 -8.93
C VAL A 94 -25.66 -21.82 -7.96
N ALA A 95 -25.37 -22.12 -6.70
CA ALA A 95 -25.36 -21.16 -5.58
C ALA A 95 -24.07 -20.32 -5.46
N ASP A 96 -23.01 -20.64 -6.21
CA ASP A 96 -21.64 -20.19 -5.90
C ASP A 96 -20.99 -19.37 -7.04
N LEU A 97 -21.77 -18.50 -7.67
CA LEU A 97 -21.22 -17.57 -8.66
C LEU A 97 -20.63 -16.33 -7.97
N PRO A 98 -19.46 -15.84 -8.45
CA PRO A 98 -18.72 -14.71 -7.86
C PRO A 98 -19.45 -13.36 -7.88
N ILE A 99 -20.62 -13.29 -8.52
CA ILE A 99 -21.46 -12.09 -8.64
C ILE A 99 -22.53 -12.12 -7.55
N ARG A 100 -22.64 -11.03 -6.78
CA ARG A 100 -23.72 -10.83 -5.80
C ARG A 100 -25.05 -11.09 -6.50
N ALA A 101 -25.77 -12.12 -6.06
CA ALA A 101 -27.12 -12.37 -6.53
C ALA A 101 -28.05 -11.32 -5.89
N ILE A 102 -28.07 -10.09 -6.37
CA ILE A 102 -28.94 -9.05 -5.81
C ILE A 102 -29.58 -8.23 -6.94
N GLU A 103 -30.87 -7.99 -6.73
CA GLU A 103 -31.84 -7.16 -7.45
C GLU A 103 -31.31 -5.73 -7.58
N PHE A 104 -30.67 -5.42 -8.71
CA PHE A 104 -30.41 -4.04 -9.08
C PHE A 104 -31.50 -3.60 -10.04
N ASP A 105 -32.36 -2.69 -9.60
CA ASP A 105 -33.42 -2.09 -10.43
C ASP A 105 -32.83 -1.09 -11.44
N ASN A 106 -31.60 -0.59 -11.20
CA ASN A 106 -30.93 0.40 -12.04
C ASN A 106 -29.51 -0.03 -12.44
N VAL A 107 -29.20 0.12 -13.74
CA VAL A 107 -27.89 -0.17 -14.34
C VAL A 107 -26.77 0.73 -13.79
N ASP A 108 -27.10 1.95 -13.37
CA ASP A 108 -26.10 2.88 -12.82
C ASP A 108 -25.48 2.34 -11.51
N GLU A 109 -26.26 1.66 -10.67
CA GLU A 109 -25.79 1.04 -9.42
C GLU A 109 -24.88 -0.17 -9.68
N ILE A 110 -25.13 -0.93 -10.75
CA ILE A 110 -24.36 -2.14 -11.11
C ILE A 110 -22.97 -1.77 -11.61
N SER A 111 -22.85 -0.64 -12.33
CA SER A 111 -21.60 -0.21 -12.97
C SER A 111 -20.59 0.43 -12.01
N GLY A 112 -20.93 0.56 -10.73
CA GLY A 112 -20.06 1.16 -9.74
C GLY A 112 -18.75 0.38 -9.55
N VAL A 113 -17.65 1.13 -9.55
CA VAL A 113 -16.34 0.67 -9.09
C VAL A 113 -15.94 1.55 -7.93
N THR A 114 -15.49 0.94 -6.84
CA THR A 114 -14.85 1.64 -5.74
C THR A 114 -13.36 1.35 -5.80
N ALA A 115 -12.56 2.36 -5.51
CA ALA A 115 -11.12 2.19 -5.39
C ALA A 115 -10.58 2.95 -4.18
N ARG A 116 -9.43 2.52 -3.69
CA ARG A 116 -8.70 3.20 -2.62
C ARG A 116 -7.22 3.19 -2.97
N VAL A 117 -6.55 4.32 -2.74
CA VAL A 117 -5.09 4.39 -2.87
C VAL A 117 -4.48 3.64 -1.70
N GLU A 118 -3.71 2.60 -2.01
CA GLU A 118 -2.98 1.82 -1.01
C GLU A 118 -1.55 2.34 -0.85
N VAL A 119 -0.91 2.70 -1.96
CA VAL A 119 0.43 3.31 -2.01
C VAL A 119 0.54 4.21 -3.22
N ALA A 120 1.19 5.36 -3.06
CA ALA A 120 1.68 6.19 -4.16
C ALA A 120 3.15 6.50 -3.89
N ASP A 121 4.06 5.87 -4.61
CA ASP A 121 5.51 6.04 -4.45
C ASP A 121 6.17 6.33 -5.80
N LYS A 122 6.70 7.55 -5.93
CA LYS A 122 7.41 8.03 -7.13
C LYS A 122 6.59 7.78 -8.40
N ASN A 123 6.96 6.75 -9.17
CA ASN A 123 6.35 6.42 -10.46
C ASN A 123 5.40 5.21 -10.40
N LEU A 124 5.16 4.65 -9.21
CA LEU A 124 4.24 3.54 -9.00
C LEU A 124 3.07 4.00 -8.12
N MET A 125 1.88 3.59 -8.50
CA MET A 125 0.68 3.78 -7.69
C MET A 125 -0.07 2.46 -7.61
N VAL A 126 -0.46 2.08 -6.40
CA VAL A 126 -1.25 0.88 -6.13
C VAL A 126 -2.62 1.29 -5.61
N LEU A 127 -3.66 0.85 -6.31
CA LEU A 127 -5.05 1.02 -5.90
C LEU A 127 -5.62 -0.34 -5.51
N SER A 128 -6.39 -0.43 -4.43
CA SER A 128 -7.32 -1.54 -4.25
C SER A 128 -8.64 -1.20 -4.96
N LEU A 129 -9.25 -2.17 -5.62
CA LEU A 129 -10.45 -2.04 -6.45
C LEU A 129 -11.48 -3.07 -6.01
N SER A 130 -12.75 -2.65 -5.97
CA SER A 130 -13.87 -3.58 -5.92
C SER A 130 -15.01 -3.14 -6.82
N PHE A 131 -15.64 -4.10 -7.49
CA PHE A 131 -16.79 -3.85 -8.35
C PHE A 131 -18.07 -4.16 -7.58
N VAL A 132 -19.07 -3.28 -7.64
CA VAL A 132 -20.30 -3.36 -6.85
C VAL A 132 -21.04 -4.70 -7.05
N PHE A 133 -21.07 -5.20 -8.27
CA PHE A 133 -21.73 -6.46 -8.62
C PHE A 133 -20.95 -7.71 -8.21
N THR A 134 -19.68 -7.59 -7.82
CA THR A 134 -18.85 -8.73 -7.40
C THR A 134 -18.97 -9.00 -5.90
N SER A 135 -18.74 -10.25 -5.50
CA SER A 135 -18.62 -10.63 -4.09
C SER A 135 -17.59 -9.76 -3.38
N SER A 136 -17.82 -9.41 -2.12
CA SER A 136 -16.85 -8.64 -1.30
C SER A 136 -15.48 -9.33 -1.17
N LYS A 137 -15.42 -10.63 -1.48
CA LYS A 137 -14.20 -11.44 -1.51
C LYS A 137 -13.37 -11.25 -2.78
N LEU A 138 -13.90 -10.59 -3.82
CA LEU A 138 -13.23 -10.37 -5.09
C LEU A 138 -12.77 -8.92 -5.21
N LYS A 139 -11.62 -8.66 -4.59
CA LYS A 139 -10.92 -7.39 -4.72
C LYS A 139 -9.70 -7.56 -5.61
N HIS A 140 -9.29 -6.47 -6.23
CA HIS A 140 -8.13 -6.46 -7.12
C HIS A 140 -7.18 -5.33 -6.73
N TYR A 141 -5.88 -5.53 -6.90
CA TYR A 141 -4.94 -4.43 -7.00
C TYR A 141 -4.87 -3.93 -8.45
N LEU A 142 -4.84 -2.62 -8.60
CA LEU A 142 -4.38 -1.92 -9.79
C LEU A 142 -2.99 -1.39 -9.52
N LEU A 143 -2.00 -1.89 -10.23
CA LEU A 143 -0.68 -1.29 -10.24
C LEU A 143 -0.55 -0.42 -11.49
N TYR A 144 -0.43 0.88 -11.28
CA TYR A 144 -0.13 1.86 -12.31
C TYR A 144 1.36 2.19 -12.29
N ASP A 145 2.02 2.07 -13.44
CA ASP A 145 3.41 2.45 -13.66
C ASP A 145 3.46 3.65 -14.61
N ALA A 146 3.77 4.82 -14.04
CA ALA A 146 3.81 6.09 -14.74
C ALA A 146 4.94 6.16 -15.77
N ILE A 147 6.06 5.47 -15.56
CA ILE A 147 7.20 5.47 -16.50
C ILE A 147 6.80 4.85 -17.84
N HIS A 148 6.11 3.71 -17.77
CA HIS A 148 5.68 2.97 -18.96
C HIS A 148 4.25 3.31 -19.40
N ALA A 149 3.55 4.19 -18.67
CA ALA A 149 2.12 4.43 -18.80
C ALA A 149 1.34 3.10 -18.90
N SER A 150 1.63 2.19 -17.97
CA SER A 150 1.11 0.82 -17.99
C SER A 150 0.32 0.50 -16.73
N MET A 151 -0.62 -0.44 -16.86
CA MET A 151 -1.52 -0.82 -15.79
C MET A 151 -1.60 -2.34 -15.70
N SER A 152 -1.47 -2.89 -14.49
CA SER A 152 -1.61 -4.32 -14.21
C SER A 152 -2.71 -4.54 -13.18
N MET A 153 -3.70 -5.37 -13.52
CA MET A 153 -4.77 -5.77 -12.59
C MET A 153 -4.51 -7.19 -12.06
N ILE A 154 -4.57 -7.33 -10.73
CA ILE A 154 -4.12 -8.53 -10.00
C ILE A 154 -5.15 -8.84 -8.91
N PRO A 155 -5.60 -10.09 -8.71
CA PRO A 155 -6.50 -10.41 -7.61
C PRO A 155 -5.79 -10.20 -6.27
N ILE A 156 -6.50 -9.67 -5.27
CA ILE A 156 -5.99 -9.64 -3.89
C ILE A 156 -6.15 -11.06 -3.30
N PRO A 157 -5.10 -11.65 -2.69
CA PRO A 157 -5.18 -12.99 -2.11
C PRO A 157 -6.34 -13.09 -1.10
N ASN A 158 -7.29 -13.99 -1.34
CA ASN A 158 -8.49 -14.16 -0.50
C ASN A 158 -8.29 -15.16 0.65
N TRP A 159 -7.15 -15.85 0.67
CA TRP A 159 -6.81 -16.95 1.59
C TRP A 159 -5.84 -16.51 2.70
N CYS A 160 -5.46 -15.24 2.73
CA CYS A 160 -4.54 -14.73 3.71
C CYS A 160 -5.25 -14.50 5.06
N CYS A 161 -4.97 -15.37 6.03
CA CYS A 161 -5.57 -15.39 7.37
C CYS A 161 -5.00 -14.29 8.28
N ASP A 162 -5.19 -13.01 7.93
CA ASP A 162 -4.66 -11.81 8.61
C ASP A 162 -3.37 -11.29 7.95
N ILE A 163 -3.54 -10.31 7.06
CA ILE A 163 -2.46 -9.44 6.59
C ILE A 163 -2.09 -8.53 7.77
N TYR A 164 -0.79 -8.33 8.03
CA TYR A 164 -0.35 -7.36 9.03
C TYR A 164 -0.97 -5.98 8.73
N LEU A 165 -1.38 -5.25 9.76
CA LEU A 165 -1.80 -3.86 9.62
C LEU A 165 -0.56 -2.95 9.62
N PRO A 166 -0.45 -1.99 8.69
CA PRO A 166 -1.39 -1.73 7.60
C PRO A 166 -1.28 -2.78 6.48
N SER A 167 -2.41 -3.18 5.89
CA SER A 167 -2.48 -4.28 4.92
C SER A 167 -2.06 -3.93 3.49
N ASN A 168 -1.62 -2.68 3.27
CA ASN A 168 -1.21 -2.21 1.96
C ASN A 168 0.03 -2.96 1.43
N PRO A 169 0.09 -3.26 0.12
CA PRO A 169 1.26 -3.89 -0.49
C PRO A 169 2.42 -2.92 -0.56
N LEU A 170 3.65 -3.45 -0.51
CA LEU A 170 4.86 -2.70 -0.82
C LEU A 170 5.16 -2.85 -2.33
N PRO A 171 5.04 -1.79 -3.14
CA PRO A 171 5.55 -1.80 -4.50
C PRO A 171 7.08 -1.79 -4.48
N VAL A 172 7.69 -2.66 -5.29
CA VAL A 172 9.15 -2.79 -5.41
C VAL A 172 9.52 -2.68 -6.88
N ARG A 173 10.57 -1.92 -7.18
CA ARG A 173 11.13 -1.82 -8.53
C ARG A 173 12.48 -2.55 -8.57
N TYR A 174 12.69 -3.36 -9.60
CA TYR A 174 13.92 -4.09 -9.83
C TYR A 174 14.29 -4.03 -11.31
N GLY A 175 15.18 -3.10 -11.65
CA GLY A 175 15.43 -2.73 -13.06
C GLY A 175 14.17 -2.11 -13.68
N ASP A 176 13.78 -2.62 -14.85
CA ASP A 176 12.55 -2.19 -15.55
C ASP A 176 11.29 -2.90 -15.06
N GLU A 177 11.45 -3.89 -14.16
CA GLU A 177 10.36 -4.69 -13.63
C GLU A 177 9.84 -4.11 -12.30
N HIS A 178 8.59 -4.47 -12.01
CA HIS A 178 7.94 -4.10 -10.77
C HIS A 178 7.28 -5.33 -10.13
N ALA A 179 7.19 -5.29 -8.81
CA ALA A 179 6.59 -6.31 -7.99
C ALA A 179 5.73 -5.70 -6.89
N LEU A 180 4.79 -6.48 -6.37
CA LEU A 180 4.05 -6.18 -5.15
C LEU A 180 4.42 -7.21 -4.10
N VAL A 181 4.76 -6.74 -2.90
CA VAL A 181 5.08 -7.58 -1.76
C VAL A 181 4.05 -7.36 -0.66
N LEU A 182 3.40 -8.43 -0.23
CA LEU A 182 2.55 -8.45 0.95
C LEU A 182 3.29 -9.20 2.06
N PHE A 183 3.27 -8.64 3.28
CA PHE A 183 3.78 -9.32 4.47
C PHE A 183 2.58 -9.79 5.28
N ALA A 184 2.48 -11.09 5.52
CA ALA A 184 1.33 -11.66 6.20
C ALA A 184 1.66 -12.80 7.15
N LYS A 185 0.67 -13.09 8.00
CA LYS A 185 0.65 -14.24 8.90
C LYS A 185 -0.23 -15.33 8.30
N ASP A 186 0.30 -16.54 8.24
CA ASP A 186 -0.49 -17.73 7.93
C ASP A 186 -0.69 -18.57 9.20
N TYR A 187 -1.93 -18.99 9.43
CA TYR A 187 -2.32 -19.83 10.55
C TYR A 187 -2.67 -21.22 10.03
N PRO A 188 -1.69 -22.10 9.80
CA PRO A 188 -1.97 -23.45 9.35
C PRO A 188 -2.84 -24.15 10.38
N TYR A 189 -4.05 -24.54 9.97
CA TYR A 189 -4.99 -25.24 10.84
C TYR A 189 -4.37 -26.55 11.34
N LYS A 190 -4.19 -26.67 12.66
CA LYS A 190 -3.79 -27.92 13.32
C LYS A 190 -4.99 -28.48 14.10
N ARG A 191 -5.45 -29.67 13.73
CA ARG A 191 -6.47 -30.40 14.49
C ARG A 191 -5.85 -30.83 15.84
N GLY A 192 -6.25 -30.18 16.93
CA GLY A 192 -5.92 -30.60 18.31
C GLY A 192 -4.72 -29.94 19.00
N GLY A 193 -4.24 -28.77 18.55
CA GLY A 193 -3.16 -28.03 19.23
C GLY A 193 -3.24 -26.52 19.00
N ARG A 194 -2.40 -25.73 19.72
CA ARG A 194 -2.27 -24.29 19.46
C ARG A 194 -1.70 -24.07 18.05
N SER A 195 -2.43 -23.33 17.22
CA SER A 195 -2.00 -22.91 15.89
C SER A 195 -0.76 -22.02 16.05
N THR A 196 0.38 -22.46 15.52
CA THR A 196 1.59 -21.63 15.42
C THR A 196 1.49 -20.80 14.14
N CYS A 197 1.43 -19.48 14.28
CA CYS A 197 1.51 -18.54 13.17
C CYS A 197 2.85 -18.70 12.42
N ILE A 198 2.82 -18.57 11.10
CA ILE A 198 4.01 -18.54 10.24
C ILE A 198 4.00 -17.23 9.46
N ASP A 199 5.09 -16.48 9.54
CA ASP A 199 5.28 -15.30 8.70
C ASP A 199 5.63 -15.71 7.27
N LEU A 200 4.95 -15.10 6.30
CA LEU A 200 5.14 -15.31 4.87
C LEU A 200 5.17 -13.96 4.14
N LEU A 201 5.90 -13.92 3.04
CA LEU A 201 5.79 -12.84 2.08
C LEU A 201 5.11 -13.36 0.82
N TYR A 202 4.09 -12.65 0.33
CA TYR A 202 3.51 -12.92 -0.98
C TYR A 202 4.05 -11.92 -1.98
N LEU A 203 4.71 -12.45 -3.00
CA LEU A 203 5.30 -11.69 -4.08
C LEU A 203 4.46 -11.89 -5.34
N TRP A 204 3.93 -10.80 -5.88
CA TRP A 204 3.48 -10.77 -7.26
C TRP A 204 4.54 -10.06 -8.10
N THR A 205 4.86 -10.63 -9.27
CA THR A 205 5.80 -10.06 -10.23
C THR A 205 5.36 -10.41 -11.64
N SER A 206 5.71 -9.58 -12.63
CA SER A 206 5.48 -9.88 -14.04
C SER A 206 6.40 -10.98 -14.58
N LEU A 207 7.43 -11.39 -13.83
CA LEU A 207 8.34 -12.48 -14.17
C LEU A 207 7.89 -13.80 -13.53
N LEU A 208 8.31 -14.94 -14.09
CA LEU A 208 8.17 -16.23 -13.42
C LEU A 208 9.27 -16.35 -12.35
N PRO A 209 8.94 -16.34 -11.05
CA PRO A 209 9.95 -16.50 -10.03
C PRO A 209 10.46 -17.94 -9.94
N PRO A 210 11.63 -18.16 -9.30
CA PRO A 210 12.11 -19.50 -9.01
C PRO A 210 11.08 -20.29 -8.18
N PRO A 211 10.85 -21.58 -8.51
CA PRO A 211 9.87 -22.39 -7.81
C PRO A 211 10.29 -22.66 -6.36
N PRO A 212 9.34 -22.81 -5.43
CA PRO A 212 9.66 -23.20 -4.06
C PRO A 212 10.29 -24.61 -4.05
N PRO A 213 11.16 -24.92 -3.06
CA PRO A 213 11.63 -26.29 -2.85
C PRO A 213 10.45 -27.25 -2.68
N ARG A 214 10.50 -28.43 -3.31
CA ARG A 214 9.39 -29.40 -3.37
C ARG A 214 8.79 -29.76 -2.00
N GLU A 215 9.58 -29.70 -0.94
CA GLU A 215 9.19 -30.02 0.44
C GLU A 215 8.47 -28.88 1.18
N LYS A 216 8.42 -27.67 0.62
CA LYS A 216 7.86 -26.46 1.25
C LYS A 216 6.80 -25.79 0.40
N MET A 217 6.18 -26.55 -0.50
CA MET A 217 5.04 -26.10 -1.28
C MET A 217 3.85 -25.95 -0.34
N TYR A 218 3.61 -24.72 0.11
CA TYR A 218 2.32 -24.38 0.69
C TYR A 218 1.26 -24.54 -0.40
N PRO A 219 0.10 -25.13 -0.11
CA PRO A 219 -0.95 -25.28 -1.10
C PRO A 219 -1.41 -23.88 -1.49
N ASN A 220 -0.94 -23.35 -2.62
CA ASN A 220 -1.52 -22.18 -3.24
C ASN A 220 -2.90 -22.66 -3.74
N PRO A 221 -4.00 -22.30 -3.07
CA PRO A 221 -5.30 -22.75 -3.51
C PRO A 221 -5.66 -21.92 -4.74
N SER A 222 -5.63 -22.58 -5.90
CA SER A 222 -5.99 -22.03 -7.22
C SER A 222 -4.92 -21.17 -7.90
N GLY A 223 -5.00 -21.07 -9.23
CA GLY A 223 -4.04 -20.43 -10.13
C GLY A 223 -3.96 -18.90 -10.02
N GLU A 224 -3.84 -18.39 -8.80
CA GLU A 224 -3.54 -17.00 -8.47
C GLU A 224 -2.06 -16.69 -8.75
N PRO A 225 -1.72 -15.44 -9.09
CA PRO A 225 -0.38 -15.08 -9.58
C PRO A 225 0.61 -14.77 -8.44
N TRP A 226 0.26 -15.09 -7.19
CA TRP A 226 1.07 -14.78 -6.02
C TRP A 226 2.01 -15.92 -5.68
N HIS A 227 3.24 -15.57 -5.35
CA HIS A 227 4.30 -16.51 -5.02
C HIS A 227 4.75 -16.31 -3.58
N THR A 228 4.81 -17.40 -2.82
CA THR A 228 5.23 -17.35 -1.42
C THR A 228 6.75 -17.29 -1.30
N ARG A 229 7.24 -16.47 -0.36
CA ARG A 229 8.60 -16.48 0.18
C ARG A 229 8.55 -16.66 1.68
N LYS A 230 9.62 -17.25 2.21
CA LYS A 230 9.79 -17.44 3.65
C LYS A 230 10.79 -16.43 4.21
N PRO A 231 10.35 -15.47 5.03
CA PRO A 231 11.27 -14.59 5.73
C PRO A 231 12.09 -15.37 6.77
N ARG A 232 13.32 -14.91 6.99
CA ARG A 232 14.22 -15.39 8.04
C ARG A 232 14.64 -14.17 8.85
N PHE A 233 14.03 -14.03 10.02
CA PHE A 233 14.32 -12.94 10.93
C PHE A 233 15.55 -13.24 11.78
N PRO A 234 16.34 -12.21 12.13
CA PRO A 234 17.42 -12.31 13.08
C PRO A 234 16.85 -12.51 14.50
N LYS A 235 17.65 -13.07 15.41
CA LYS A 235 17.21 -13.46 16.77
C LYS A 235 16.79 -12.27 17.61
N GLU A 236 17.35 -11.12 17.29
CA GLU A 236 17.17 -9.82 17.92
C GLU A 236 15.81 -9.21 17.60
N THR A 237 15.09 -9.76 16.60
CA THR A 237 13.77 -9.26 16.20
C THR A 237 12.77 -9.45 17.35
N PRO A 238 12.09 -8.38 17.79
CA PRO A 238 11.07 -8.48 18.83
C PRO A 238 9.93 -9.41 18.44
N ALA A 239 9.48 -10.26 19.37
CA ALA A 239 8.36 -11.18 19.12
C ALA A 239 7.03 -10.44 18.84
N SER A 240 6.89 -9.21 19.36
CA SER A 240 5.73 -8.32 19.17
C SER A 240 5.90 -7.33 18.03
N PHE A 241 6.86 -7.55 17.12
CA PHE A 241 7.09 -6.66 15.98
C PHE A 241 5.83 -6.50 15.11
N CYS A 242 5.44 -5.24 14.90
CA CYS A 242 4.34 -4.86 14.03
C CYS A 242 4.75 -3.63 13.22
N HIS A 243 4.76 -3.73 11.90
CA HIS A 243 5.19 -2.61 11.08
C HIS A 243 4.05 -1.61 10.90
N HIS A 244 4.36 -0.32 10.99
CA HIS A 244 3.46 0.80 10.74
C HIS A 244 3.68 1.36 9.35
N VAL A 245 4.94 1.44 8.92
CA VAL A 245 5.34 2.05 7.63
C VAL A 245 6.17 1.07 6.81
N LYS A 246 6.04 1.17 5.49
CA LYS A 246 6.80 0.36 4.52
C LYS A 246 7.28 1.24 3.39
N PHE A 247 8.52 1.06 2.98
CA PHE A 247 9.11 1.84 1.88
C PHE A 247 10.26 1.08 1.23
N THR A 248 10.74 1.60 0.11
CA THR A 248 11.92 1.05 -0.58
C THR A 248 13.03 2.10 -0.69
N SER A 249 14.26 1.60 -0.70
CA SER A 249 15.43 2.30 -1.17
C SER A 249 15.86 1.72 -2.53
N SER A 250 16.94 2.22 -3.11
CA SER A 250 17.48 1.74 -4.38
C SER A 250 17.80 0.23 -4.39
N SER A 251 18.08 -0.34 -3.21
CA SER A 251 18.58 -1.71 -3.06
C SER A 251 17.85 -2.53 -2.00
N HIS A 252 17.10 -1.89 -1.10
CA HIS A 252 16.49 -2.55 0.06
C HIS A 252 14.99 -2.24 0.16
N ALA A 253 14.26 -3.16 0.77
CA ALA A 253 12.88 -3.01 1.18
C ALA A 253 12.79 -2.96 2.70
N PHE A 254 11.94 -2.10 3.24
CA PHE A 254 11.86 -1.81 4.67
C PHE A 254 10.42 -1.97 5.20
N TRP A 255 10.33 -2.52 6.40
CA TRP A 255 9.12 -2.62 7.22
C TRP A 255 9.48 -2.03 8.58
N ALA A 256 8.97 -0.85 8.90
CA ALA A 256 9.32 -0.10 10.09
C ALA A 256 8.23 -0.23 11.16
N ASP A 257 8.60 -0.78 12.32
CA ASP A 257 7.87 -0.65 13.57
C ASP A 257 8.36 0.62 14.28
N LEU A 258 7.57 1.69 14.21
CA LEU A 258 7.86 3.01 14.80
C LEU A 258 8.01 3.00 16.33
N THR A 259 7.75 1.87 17.01
CA THR A 259 7.94 1.68 18.45
C THR A 259 9.22 0.89 18.79
N LYS A 260 9.70 0.04 17.88
CA LYS A 260 10.78 -0.94 18.17
C LYS A 260 11.99 -0.88 17.26
N GLY A 261 11.79 -0.75 15.94
CA GLY A 261 12.88 -0.78 14.96
C GLY A 261 12.39 -1.06 13.54
N VAL A 262 13.31 -1.34 12.63
CA VAL A 262 13.01 -1.61 11.22
C VAL A 262 13.60 -2.94 10.77
N LEU A 263 12.77 -3.72 10.10
CA LEU A 263 13.20 -4.91 9.35
C LEU A 263 13.53 -4.49 7.92
N CYS A 264 14.68 -4.88 7.42
CA CYS A 264 15.05 -4.65 6.02
C CYS A 264 15.61 -5.90 5.36
N CYS A 265 15.45 -5.99 4.04
CA CYS A 265 16.09 -7.01 3.22
C CYS A 265 16.45 -6.45 1.85
N ARG A 266 17.36 -7.12 1.15
CA ARG A 266 17.74 -6.74 -0.21
C ARG A 266 16.61 -7.05 -1.18
N ILE A 267 16.31 -6.11 -2.07
CA ILE A 267 15.32 -6.30 -3.15
C ILE A 267 15.69 -7.50 -4.02
N LYS A 268 16.98 -7.70 -4.27
CA LYS A 268 17.47 -8.88 -5.01
C LYS A 268 17.05 -10.20 -4.36
N ASP A 269 17.13 -10.30 -3.03
CA ASP A 269 16.80 -11.54 -2.31
C ASP A 269 15.29 -11.82 -2.34
N LEU A 270 14.45 -10.78 -2.31
CA LEU A 270 13.00 -10.90 -2.51
C LEU A 270 12.67 -11.54 -3.86
N MET A 271 13.36 -11.10 -4.92
CA MET A 271 13.10 -11.53 -6.29
C MET A 271 13.66 -12.93 -6.57
N ASP A 272 14.92 -13.15 -6.21
CA ASP A 272 15.72 -14.29 -6.68
C ASP A 272 15.73 -15.49 -5.71
N SER A 273 15.30 -15.33 -4.47
CA SER A 273 15.40 -16.39 -3.44
C SER A 273 14.06 -16.74 -2.79
N PHE A 274 13.86 -18.02 -2.47
CA PHE A 274 12.70 -18.46 -1.67
C PHE A 274 12.81 -18.06 -0.20
N PHE A 275 14.03 -18.11 0.35
CA PHE A 275 14.32 -17.65 1.72
C PHE A 275 14.87 -16.24 1.66
N VAL A 276 14.21 -15.31 2.34
CA VAL A 276 14.59 -13.90 2.36
C VAL A 276 15.20 -13.62 3.72
N HIS A 277 16.47 -13.27 3.75
CA HIS A 277 17.16 -12.91 5.00
C HIS A 277 16.85 -11.46 5.32
N PHE A 278 16.46 -11.21 6.56
CA PHE A 278 16.23 -9.88 7.06
C PHE A 278 17.35 -9.49 8.03
N ASP A 279 17.63 -8.20 8.05
CA ASP A 279 18.34 -7.53 9.12
C ASP A 279 17.34 -6.76 9.96
N PHE A 280 17.63 -6.61 11.25
CA PHE A 280 16.84 -5.82 12.19
C PHE A 280 17.71 -4.69 12.71
N ILE A 281 17.23 -3.47 12.55
CA ILE A 281 17.90 -2.25 12.99
C ILE A 281 17.03 -1.62 14.06
N GLU A 282 17.60 -1.42 15.25
CA GLU A 282 16.91 -0.78 16.36
C GLU A 282 16.56 0.68 16.02
N LEU A 283 15.54 1.25 16.66
CA LEU A 283 15.28 2.69 16.56
C LEU A 283 16.45 3.52 17.11
N PRO A 284 16.53 4.82 16.76
CA PRO A 284 17.52 5.71 17.34
C PRO A 284 17.52 5.69 18.88
N PRO A 285 18.65 6.01 19.53
CA PRO A 285 18.77 6.01 20.98
C PRO A 285 17.67 6.85 21.65
N GLY A 286 16.96 6.26 22.61
CA GLY A 286 15.87 6.93 23.33
C GLY A 286 14.51 6.94 22.62
N CYS A 287 14.41 6.42 21.38
CA CYS A 287 13.15 6.39 20.65
C CYS A 287 12.34 5.10 20.84
N LYS A 288 12.90 4.04 21.42
CA LYS A 288 12.09 2.84 21.77
C LYS A 288 11.03 3.22 22.81
N SER A 289 9.77 2.91 22.54
CA SER A 289 8.66 3.23 23.45
C SER A 289 7.53 2.23 23.29
N ASP A 290 7.18 1.53 24.36
CA ASP A 290 5.99 0.65 24.40
C ASP A 290 4.71 1.42 24.76
N ALA A 291 4.81 2.73 25.04
CA ALA A 291 3.66 3.58 25.41
C ALA A 291 2.91 4.16 24.21
N LEU A 292 3.49 4.05 23.01
CA LEU A 292 2.81 4.34 21.75
C LEU A 292 2.02 3.12 21.29
N ASP A 293 0.94 3.34 20.54
CA ASP A 293 -0.06 2.32 20.18
C ASP A 293 -0.87 1.79 21.38
N ASP A 294 -0.87 2.53 22.49
CA ASP A 294 -1.79 2.33 23.61
C ASP A 294 -3.04 3.22 23.48
N SER A 295 -4.14 2.85 24.15
CA SER A 295 -5.41 3.58 24.11
C SER A 295 -5.30 5.03 24.61
N ASP A 296 -4.31 5.30 25.45
CA ASP A 296 -4.17 6.58 26.15
C ASP A 296 -3.36 7.60 25.33
N THR A 297 -2.41 7.16 24.50
CA THR A 297 -1.50 8.04 23.74
C THR A 297 -1.89 8.16 22.26
N GLY A 298 -2.52 7.12 21.69
CA GLY A 298 -2.86 7.06 20.27
C GLY A 298 -1.82 6.32 19.40
N PRO A 299 -2.05 6.26 18.08
CA PRO A 299 -1.23 5.48 17.16
C PRO A 299 0.17 6.08 16.98
N ALA A 300 1.19 5.23 16.82
CA ALA A 300 2.58 5.66 16.68
C ALA A 300 2.80 6.61 15.48
N GLU A 301 2.03 6.43 14.39
CA GLU A 301 2.06 7.29 13.19
C GLU A 301 1.69 8.75 13.48
N MET A 302 0.97 9.02 14.56
CA MET A 302 0.64 10.38 14.99
C MET A 302 1.88 11.17 15.40
N PHE A 303 2.90 10.49 15.92
CA PHE A 303 4.10 11.14 16.46
C PHE A 303 5.36 10.79 15.69
N ARG A 304 5.33 9.75 14.85
CA ARG A 304 6.54 9.21 14.24
C ARG A 304 6.30 8.82 12.80
N THR A 305 7.34 8.93 11.99
CA THR A 305 7.37 8.36 10.64
C THR A 305 8.78 7.90 10.29
N MET A 306 8.86 7.02 9.30
CA MET A 306 10.13 6.57 8.74
C MET A 306 9.97 6.41 7.23
N GLY A 307 10.95 6.89 6.47
CA GLY A 307 10.89 6.84 5.02
C GLY A 307 12.25 6.93 4.35
N CYS A 308 12.25 6.76 3.03
CA CYS A 308 13.42 6.97 2.20
C CYS A 308 13.31 8.32 1.50
N GLY A 309 14.18 9.26 1.87
CA GLY A 309 14.24 10.60 1.30
C GLY A 309 15.11 10.69 0.04
N THR A 310 15.38 11.92 -0.37
CA THR A 310 16.27 12.22 -1.49
C THR A 310 17.67 11.65 -1.24
N GLY A 311 18.26 11.01 -2.25
CA GLY A 311 19.60 10.42 -2.15
C GLY A 311 19.67 9.06 -1.48
N ASP A 312 18.53 8.36 -1.33
CA ASP A 312 18.45 7.04 -0.70
C ASP A 312 18.71 7.04 0.82
N LEU A 313 18.60 8.22 1.43
CA LEU A 313 18.79 8.41 2.86
C LEU A 313 17.54 7.98 3.61
N ILE A 314 17.69 7.02 4.51
CA ILE A 314 16.60 6.59 5.38
C ILE A 314 16.51 7.54 6.56
N LYS A 315 15.35 8.17 6.70
CA LYS A 315 15.06 9.16 7.74
C LYS A 315 13.99 8.64 8.70
N PHE A 316 14.15 8.98 9.97
CA PHE A 316 13.16 8.75 11.02
C PHE A 316 12.88 10.08 11.70
N VAL A 317 11.60 10.44 11.80
CA VAL A 317 11.15 11.67 12.44
C VAL A 317 10.35 11.27 13.67
N SER A 318 10.63 11.90 14.80
CA SER A 318 9.89 11.72 16.05
C SER A 318 9.50 13.05 16.65
N ILE A 319 8.23 13.16 17.00
CA ILE A 319 7.63 14.25 17.75
C ILE A 319 7.58 13.82 19.22
N SER A 320 7.94 14.72 20.14
CA SER A 320 7.78 14.46 21.57
C SER A 320 6.31 14.51 21.97
N PHE A 321 5.85 13.49 22.69
CA PHE A 321 4.46 13.31 23.11
C PHE A 321 4.29 13.28 24.64
N ASP A 322 5.31 13.71 25.40
CA ASP A 322 5.25 13.75 26.86
C ASP A 322 4.43 14.96 27.33
N ASP A 323 3.25 14.70 27.91
CA ASP A 323 2.33 15.72 28.42
C ASP A 323 2.89 16.53 29.61
N SER A 324 3.96 16.07 30.24
CA SER A 324 4.64 16.82 31.30
C SER A 324 5.52 17.97 30.76
N VAL A 325 5.81 17.97 29.45
CA VAL A 325 6.61 18.98 28.77
C VAL A 325 5.70 20.09 28.23
N PRO A 326 5.98 21.38 28.51
CA PRO A 326 5.25 22.49 27.91
C PRO A 326 5.25 22.41 26.39
N GLU A 327 4.16 22.82 25.74
CA GLU A 327 3.99 22.66 24.28
C GLU A 327 5.12 23.35 23.49
N ASP A 328 5.54 24.56 23.88
CA ASP A 328 6.66 25.30 23.26
C ASP A 328 8.01 24.57 23.36
N ASP A 329 8.14 23.68 24.36
CA ASP A 329 9.36 22.94 24.69
C ASP A 329 9.37 21.56 24.02
N LYS A 330 8.22 21.09 23.51
CA LYS A 330 8.12 19.89 22.70
C LYS A 330 8.95 20.05 21.42
N THR A 331 9.50 18.94 20.94
CA THR A 331 10.45 18.90 19.82
C THR A 331 10.02 17.95 18.71
N VAL A 332 10.39 18.30 17.49
CA VAL A 332 10.48 17.40 16.35
C VAL A 332 11.96 17.08 16.14
N THR A 333 12.33 15.82 16.21
CA THR A 333 13.71 15.35 16.00
C THR A 333 13.79 14.48 14.75
N GLU A 334 14.72 14.81 13.86
CA GLU A 334 15.08 14.00 12.71
C GLU A 334 16.32 13.14 12.99
N TRP A 335 16.31 11.92 12.49
CA TRP A 335 17.43 10.99 12.51
C TRP A 335 17.67 10.46 11.10
N THR A 336 18.94 10.24 10.76
CA THR A 336 19.34 9.62 9.49
C THR A 336 20.08 8.32 9.77
N LEU A 337 19.70 7.25 9.08
CA LEU A 337 20.36 5.95 9.16
C LEU A 337 21.44 5.86 8.08
N ASP A 338 22.65 5.57 8.53
CA ASP A 338 23.74 5.14 7.65
C ASP A 338 23.61 3.64 7.36
N MET A 339 23.37 3.30 6.11
CA MET A 339 23.18 1.90 5.68
C MET A 339 24.47 1.08 5.66
N ASP A 340 25.65 1.71 5.65
CA ASP A 340 26.93 0.99 5.67
C ASP A 340 27.30 0.56 7.09
N THR A 341 26.98 1.40 8.09
CA THR A 341 27.27 1.13 9.50
C THR A 341 26.07 0.64 10.31
N LEU A 342 24.86 0.77 9.75
CA LEU A 342 23.57 0.53 10.41
C LEU A 342 23.41 1.36 11.70
N GLN A 343 23.98 2.56 11.72
CA GLN A 343 23.92 3.48 12.87
C GLN A 343 23.06 4.69 12.56
N TRP A 344 22.34 5.16 13.58
CA TRP A 344 21.56 6.39 13.52
C TRP A 344 22.41 7.59 13.90
N THR A 345 22.38 8.62 13.08
CA THR A 345 22.93 9.94 13.38
C THR A 345 21.80 10.92 13.61
N LYS A 346 21.87 11.68 14.70
CA LYS A 346 20.89 12.73 15.00
C LYS A 346 21.08 13.87 14.00
N GLY A 347 19.99 14.22 13.32
CA GLY A 347 19.92 15.36 12.42
C GLY A 347 19.46 16.59 13.18
N GLU A 348 18.51 17.32 12.60
CA GLU A 348 17.94 18.52 13.20
C GLU A 348 16.97 18.17 14.35
N GLU A 349 16.95 19.05 15.36
CA GLU A 349 15.95 19.05 16.42
C GLU A 349 15.38 20.46 16.52
N LEU A 350 14.06 20.57 16.34
CA LEU A 350 13.33 21.83 16.32
C LEU A 350 12.30 21.82 17.44
N ARG A 351 12.30 22.86 18.27
CA ARG A 351 11.25 23.10 19.27
C ARG A 351 10.01 23.70 18.61
N PHE A 352 8.82 23.39 19.11
CA PHE A 352 7.57 23.91 18.55
C PHE A 352 7.52 25.44 18.58
N GLY A 353 7.92 26.06 19.70
CA GLY A 353 7.97 27.52 19.78
C GLY A 353 8.94 28.15 18.76
N THR A 354 10.00 27.42 18.34
CA THR A 354 10.88 27.89 17.26
C THR A 354 10.28 27.63 15.88
N LEU A 355 9.61 26.50 15.69
CA LEU A 355 8.91 26.13 14.45
C LEU A 355 7.84 27.17 14.09
N TRP A 356 7.02 27.58 15.06
CA TRP A 356 5.96 28.56 14.88
C TRP A 356 6.47 29.96 14.56
N GLU A 357 7.69 30.29 14.98
CA GLU A 357 8.34 31.56 14.71
C GLU A 357 9.05 31.61 13.35
N LEU A 358 9.11 30.50 12.59
CA LEU A 358 9.70 30.50 11.25
C LEU A 358 8.88 31.36 10.28
N ASP A 359 9.58 32.19 9.49
CA ASP A 359 8.97 33.09 8.51
C ASP A 359 8.06 32.32 7.53
N ASP A 360 8.51 31.15 7.06
CA ASP A 360 7.74 30.30 6.14
C ASP A 360 6.48 29.74 6.82
N PHE A 361 6.57 29.36 8.10
CA PHE A 361 5.42 28.85 8.86
C PHE A 361 4.33 29.91 9.00
N LYS A 362 4.74 31.15 9.35
CA LYS A 362 3.84 32.31 9.46
C LYS A 362 3.26 32.72 8.10
N LYS A 363 4.08 32.69 7.06
CA LYS A 363 3.68 33.04 5.70
C LYS A 363 2.63 32.08 5.15
N ASP A 364 2.73 30.79 5.47
CA ASP A 364 1.78 29.77 5.06
C ASP A 364 0.49 29.75 5.90
N GLY A 365 0.41 30.61 6.93
CA GLY A 365 -0.78 30.76 7.78
C GLY A 365 -1.12 29.51 8.58
N LEU A 366 -0.10 28.70 8.90
CA LEU A 366 -0.27 27.45 9.64
C LEU A 366 -0.64 27.75 11.11
N PRO A 367 -1.49 26.91 11.73
CA PRO A 367 -1.88 27.10 13.13
C PRO A 367 -0.72 26.80 14.08
N GLU A 368 -0.59 27.60 15.14
CA GLU A 368 0.31 27.35 16.28
C GLU A 368 -0.29 26.27 17.20
N THR A 369 -0.40 25.06 16.68
CA THR A 369 -0.90 23.88 17.39
C THR A 369 0.12 22.76 17.29
N GLU A 370 0.13 21.84 18.26
CA GLU A 370 0.96 20.63 18.23
C GLU A 370 0.95 19.93 16.86
N PRO A 371 2.10 19.86 16.15
CA PRO A 371 2.21 19.12 14.91
C PRO A 371 2.05 17.63 15.18
N VAL A 372 1.27 16.98 14.32
CA VAL A 372 0.98 15.54 14.36
C VAL A 372 1.05 14.97 12.94
N TYR A 373 1.24 13.67 12.83
CA TYR A 373 1.40 12.93 11.57
C TYR A 373 2.54 13.48 10.70
N PRO A 374 3.81 13.39 11.18
CA PRO A 374 4.94 13.78 10.36
C PRO A 374 4.99 12.95 9.06
N CYS A 375 5.30 13.59 7.93
CA CYS A 375 5.28 12.97 6.60
C CYS A 375 6.67 12.78 5.99
#